data_AF-A0A835HK31-F1
#
_entry.id   AF-A0A835HK31-F1
#
_cell.length_a   1.000
_cell.length_b   1.000
_cell.length_c   1.000
_cell.angle_alpha   90.00
_cell.angle_beta   90.00
_cell.angle_gamma   90.00
#
_symmetry.space_group_name_H-M   'P 1'
#
loop_
_entity.id
_entity.type
_entity.pdbx_description
1 polymer ?
#
loop_
_entity_poly.entity_id
_entity_poly.type
_entity_poly.pdbx_seq_one_letter_code
_entity_poly.pdbx_strand_id
1 'polypeptide(L)'
;MHKTAKMEKAAKFVSEISLKVDKLAGQVSALESVITKGGKVNETDVWNLIELLMNQLVKLDAIMVDGDVKLQRRMQVKRVQKYVETLDLLKIRNSMPSSNGGPQTPKLTDERNSAGRNPVPVQHQQKQQPLSQKQSTAGGVVVTTKWETFDHAPPLIPYLSTSATTTTPANKLTWEFFE
;
A
#
# COMPACT_ATOMS: atom_id res chain seq x y z
N MET A 1 -9.92 34.55 20.40
CA MET A 1 -11.05 33.90 19.68
C MET A 1 -10.70 33.33 18.29
N HIS A 2 -9.64 33.80 17.60
CA HIS A 2 -9.32 33.36 16.22
C HIS A 2 -9.00 31.87 16.02
N LYS A 3 -8.50 31.16 17.03
CA LYS A 3 -8.15 29.73 16.92
C LYS A 3 -9.40 28.86 16.70
N THR A 4 -10.50 29.18 17.40
CA THR A 4 -11.76 28.45 17.29
C THR A 4 -12.42 28.64 15.92
N ALA A 5 -12.45 29.87 15.39
CA ALA A 5 -13.02 30.14 14.08
C ALA A 5 -12.29 29.42 12.92
N LYS A 6 -10.95 29.34 12.99
CA LYS A 6 -10.15 28.58 12.01
C LYS A 6 -10.45 27.08 12.09
N MET A 7 -10.59 26.55 13.30
CA MET A 7 -10.94 25.15 13.52
C MET A 7 -12.34 24.83 12.98
N GLU A 8 -13.34 25.66 13.25
CA GLU A 8 -14.70 25.50 12.73
C GLU A 8 -14.75 25.55 11.20
N LYS A 9 -14.01 26.47 10.57
CA LYS A 9 -13.92 26.55 9.11
C LYS A 9 -13.30 25.28 8.52
N ALA A 10 -12.23 24.78 9.13
CA ALA A 10 -11.57 23.55 8.69
C ALA A 10 -12.48 22.33 8.88
N ALA A 11 -13.19 22.23 10.02
CA ALA A 11 -14.17 21.18 10.26
C ALA A 11 -15.28 21.19 9.21
N LYS A 12 -15.86 22.35 8.90
CA LYS A 12 -16.87 22.52 7.83
C LYS A 12 -16.35 22.05 6.48
N PHE A 13 -15.11 22.41 6.13
CA PHE A 13 -14.51 22.00 4.85
C PHE A 13 -14.27 20.48 4.79
N VAL A 14 -13.80 19.86 5.88
CA VAL A 14 -13.69 18.39 5.97
C VAL A 14 -15.06 17.73 5.82
N SER A 15 -16.11 18.30 6.43
CA SER A 15 -17.48 17.81 6.27
C SER A 15 -17.97 17.91 4.83
N GLU A 16 -17.71 19.02 4.13
CA GLU A 16 -18.08 19.17 2.72
C GLU A 16 -17.35 18.14 1.82
N ILE A 17 -16.05 17.93 2.05
CA ILE A 17 -15.29 16.89 1.35
C ILE A 17 -15.88 15.51 1.66
N SER A 18 -16.26 15.23 2.91
CA SER A 18 -16.84 13.94 3.28
C SER A 18 -18.11 13.61 2.49
N LEU A 19 -18.98 14.61 2.26
CA LEU A 19 -20.19 14.43 1.46
C LEU A 19 -19.86 14.13 -0.01
N LYS A 20 -18.84 14.79 -0.57
CA LYS A 20 -18.34 14.49 -1.92
C LYS A 20 -17.76 13.08 -2.00
N VAL A 21 -16.98 12.67 -1.00
CA VAL A 21 -16.42 11.31 -0.90
C VAL A 21 -17.53 10.26 -0.80
N ASP A 22 -18.60 10.53 -0.05
CA ASP A 22 -19.75 9.62 0.08
C ASP A 22 -20.47 9.43 -1.26
N LYS A 23 -20.67 10.52 -2.02
CA LYS A 23 -21.25 10.45 -3.36
C LYS A 23 -20.38 9.62 -4.31
N LEU A 24 -19.06 9.87 -4.30
CA LEU A 24 -18.10 9.11 -5.11
C LEU A 24 -18.11 7.63 -4.71
N ALA A 25 -18.20 7.32 -3.41
CA ALA A 25 -18.30 5.95 -2.92
C ALA A 25 -19.54 5.23 -3.49
N GLY A 26 -20.69 5.91 -3.57
CA GLY A 26 -21.88 5.37 -4.22
C GLY A 26 -21.65 5.02 -5.69
N GLN A 27 -20.90 5.86 -6.42
CA GLN A 27 -20.52 5.59 -7.80
C GLN A 27 -19.55 4.41 -7.91
N VAL A 28 -18.56 4.30 -7.01
CA VAL A 28 -17.63 3.16 -6.94
C VAL A 28 -18.40 1.86 -6.75
N SER A 29 -19.34 1.83 -5.79
CA SER A 29 -20.18 0.66 -5.54
C SER A 29 -21.08 0.29 -6.72
N ALA A 30 -21.59 1.28 -7.45
CA ALA A 30 -22.36 1.02 -8.68
C ALA A 30 -21.50 0.37 -9.76
N LEU A 31 -20.29 0.89 -10.02
CA LEU A 31 -19.35 0.31 -10.99
C LEU A 31 -18.91 -1.10 -10.56
N GLU A 32 -18.60 -1.30 -9.28
CA GLU A 32 -18.26 -2.61 -8.72
C GLU A 32 -19.38 -3.62 -8.93
N SER A 33 -20.63 -3.22 -8.71
CA SER A 33 -21.79 -4.09 -8.90
C SER A 33 -21.94 -4.54 -10.35
N VAL A 34 -21.78 -3.61 -11.30
CA VAL A 34 -21.87 -3.92 -12.74
C VAL A 34 -20.77 -4.90 -13.13
N ILE A 35 -19.51 -4.62 -12.76
CA ILE A 35 -18.36 -5.46 -13.11
C ILE A 35 -18.46 -6.84 -12.47
N THR A 36 -18.89 -6.92 -11.20
CA THR A 36 -19.05 -8.20 -10.49
C THR A 36 -20.14 -9.07 -11.09
N LYS A 37 -21.18 -8.46 -11.69
CA LYS A 37 -22.23 -9.16 -12.44
C LYS A 37 -21.82 -9.53 -13.88
N GLY A 38 -20.57 -9.27 -14.27
CA GLY A 38 -20.05 -9.54 -15.62
C GLY A 38 -20.38 -8.46 -16.65
N GLY A 39 -20.92 -7.32 -16.22
CA GLY A 39 -21.11 -6.16 -17.09
C GLY A 39 -19.79 -5.45 -17.39
N LYS A 40 -19.70 -4.81 -18.55
CA LYS A 40 -18.55 -4.01 -18.95
C LYS A 40 -18.80 -2.53 -18.64
N VAL A 41 -17.85 -1.89 -17.99
CA VAL A 41 -17.86 -0.44 -17.72
C VAL A 41 -16.88 0.24 -18.68
N ASN A 42 -17.19 1.47 -19.13
CA ASN A 42 -16.25 2.25 -19.94
C ASN A 42 -15.01 2.58 -19.10
N GLU A 43 -13.82 2.34 -19.62
CA GLU A 43 -12.59 2.56 -18.88
C GLU A 43 -12.45 4.01 -18.43
N THR A 44 -12.91 4.94 -19.26
CA THR A 44 -12.93 6.39 -18.97
C THR A 44 -13.70 6.70 -17.69
N ASP A 45 -14.80 5.99 -17.42
CA ASP A 45 -15.61 6.24 -16.22
C ASP A 45 -14.85 5.86 -14.94
N VAL A 46 -14.06 4.78 -15.00
CA VAL A 46 -13.21 4.36 -13.88
C VAL A 46 -12.08 5.36 -13.66
N TRP A 47 -11.43 5.82 -14.73
CA TRP A 47 -10.38 6.85 -14.68
C TRP A 47 -10.88 8.18 -14.10
N ASN A 48 -12.02 8.67 -14.58
CA ASN A 48 -12.63 9.90 -14.07
C ASN A 48 -12.92 9.82 -12.57
N LEU A 49 -13.37 8.66 -12.09
CA LEU A 49 -13.68 8.48 -10.68
C LEU A 49 -12.42 8.45 -9.80
N ILE A 50 -11.32 7.86 -10.28
CA ILE A 50 -10.01 7.92 -9.62
C ILE A 50 -9.53 9.38 -9.54
N GLU A 51 -9.60 10.14 -10.64
CA GLU A 51 -9.20 11.55 -10.66
C GLU A 51 -10.01 12.38 -9.64
N LEU A 52 -11.33 12.21 -9.61
CA LEU A 52 -12.19 12.92 -8.66
C LEU A 52 -11.86 12.58 -7.19
N LEU A 53 -11.52 11.32 -6.90
CA LEU A 53 -11.08 10.88 -5.57
C LEU A 53 -9.71 11.45 -5.20
N MET A 54 -8.73 11.41 -6.11
CA MET A 54 -7.41 11.99 -5.90
C MET A 54 -7.48 13.50 -5.67
N ASN A 55 -8.37 14.20 -6.37
CA ASN A 55 -8.64 15.61 -6.15
C ASN A 55 -9.20 15.89 -4.73
N GLN A 56 -10.06 15.03 -4.18
CA GLN A 56 -10.48 15.16 -2.77
C GLN A 56 -9.32 14.91 -1.81
N LEU A 57 -8.44 13.96 -2.12
CA LEU A 57 -7.28 13.63 -1.29
C LEU A 57 -6.32 14.82 -1.15
N VAL A 58 -5.96 15.45 -2.26
CA VAL A 58 -5.11 16.66 -2.26
C VAL A 58 -5.75 17.79 -1.45
N LYS A 59 -7.07 17.97 -1.57
CA LYS A 59 -7.81 18.98 -0.78
C LYS A 59 -7.81 18.68 0.72
N LEU A 60 -7.86 17.41 1.12
CA LEU A 60 -7.74 17.01 2.52
C LEU A 60 -6.34 17.33 3.06
N ASP A 61 -5.29 17.03 2.29
CA ASP A 61 -3.90 17.21 2.71
C ASP A 61 -3.52 18.69 2.89
N ALA A 62 -4.14 19.59 2.14
CA ALA A 62 -3.98 21.05 2.30
C ALA A 62 -4.44 21.56 3.69
N ILE A 63 -5.28 20.82 4.42
CA ILE A 63 -5.84 21.25 5.71
C ILE A 63 -4.82 20.99 6.82
N MET A 64 -4.04 21.99 7.19
CA MET A 64 -3.05 21.91 8.28
C MET A 64 -3.58 22.43 9.62
N VAL A 65 -4.60 21.76 10.17
CA VAL A 65 -5.18 22.08 11.50
C VAL A 65 -5.09 20.88 12.42
N ASP A 66 -4.58 21.09 13.63
CA ASP A 66 -4.44 20.05 14.67
C ASP A 66 -5.74 19.83 15.48
N GLY A 67 -5.72 18.82 16.37
CA GLY A 67 -6.87 18.44 17.20
C GLY A 67 -7.83 17.51 16.46
N ASP A 68 -9.12 17.60 16.76
CA ASP A 68 -10.14 16.69 16.22
C ASP A 68 -10.28 16.77 14.69
N VAL A 69 -10.04 17.95 14.10
CA VAL A 69 -10.05 18.14 12.65
C VAL A 69 -8.97 17.29 11.97
N LYS A 70 -7.80 17.12 12.61
CA LYS A 70 -6.73 16.25 12.11
C LYS A 70 -7.17 14.79 12.07
N LEU A 71 -7.93 14.36 13.08
CA LEU A 71 -8.48 13.01 13.16
C LEU A 71 -9.56 12.81 12.09
N GLN A 72 -10.48 13.75 11.92
CA GLN A 72 -11.50 13.71 10.86
C GLN A 72 -10.87 13.66 9.47
N ARG A 73 -9.86 14.49 9.21
CA ARG A 73 -9.07 14.47 7.97
C ARG A 73 -8.45 13.09 7.73
N ARG A 74 -7.75 12.54 8.73
CA ARG A 74 -7.12 11.19 8.64
C ARG A 74 -8.14 10.10 8.33
N MET A 75 -9.33 10.17 8.91
CA MET A 75 -10.41 9.24 8.63
C MET A 75 -10.86 9.34 7.17
N GLN A 76 -11.06 10.55 6.64
CA GLN A 76 -11.48 10.71 5.24
C GLN A 76 -10.39 10.29 4.25
N VAL A 77 -9.12 10.57 4.53
CA VAL A 77 -7.98 10.10 3.73
C VAL A 77 -8.02 8.58 3.56
N LYS A 78 -8.19 7.84 4.66
CA LYS A 78 -8.29 6.36 4.62
C LYS A 78 -9.47 5.87 3.78
N ARG A 79 -10.61 6.56 3.86
CA ARG A 79 -11.79 6.22 3.05
C ARG A 79 -11.52 6.42 1.56
N VAL A 80 -10.95 7.56 1.20
CA VAL A 80 -10.57 7.87 -0.19
C VAL A 80 -9.59 6.83 -0.73
N GLN A 81 -8.53 6.52 0.02
CA GLN A 81 -7.54 5.51 -0.37
C GLN A 81 -8.19 4.15 -0.63
N LYS A 82 -9.04 3.68 0.27
CA LYS A 82 -9.78 2.42 0.09
C LYS A 82 -10.62 2.39 -1.20
N TYR A 83 -11.27 3.51 -1.53
CA TYR A 83 -12.06 3.60 -2.76
C TYR A 83 -11.19 3.61 -4.03
N VAL A 84 -10.02 4.27 -3.99
CA VAL A 84 -9.03 4.22 -5.09
C VAL A 84 -8.49 2.81 -5.28
N GLU A 85 -8.09 2.12 -4.21
CA GLU A 85 -7.65 0.72 -4.26
C GLU A 85 -8.73 -0.19 -4.88
N THR A 86 -10.00 0.05 -4.52
CA THR A 86 -11.13 -0.69 -5.11
C THR A 86 -11.24 -0.43 -6.61
N LEU A 87 -11.15 0.84 -7.05
CA LEU A 87 -11.18 1.18 -8.48
C LEU A 87 -10.01 0.58 -9.26
N ASP A 88 -8.82 0.52 -8.68
CA ASP A 88 -7.66 -0.13 -9.31
C ASP A 88 -7.90 -1.63 -9.53
N LEU A 89 -8.50 -2.31 -8.55
CA LEU A 89 -8.94 -3.70 -8.72
C LEU A 89 -10.02 -3.83 -9.78
N LEU A 90 -10.96 -2.88 -9.85
CA LEU A 90 -12.00 -2.87 -10.87
C LEU A 90 -11.43 -2.67 -12.28
N LYS A 91 -10.37 -1.88 -12.47
CA LYS A 91 -9.70 -1.75 -13.77
C LYS A 91 -9.17 -3.09 -14.27
N ILE A 92 -8.56 -3.87 -13.38
CA ILE A 92 -8.04 -5.20 -13.71
C ILE A 92 -9.21 -6.13 -14.06
N ARG A 93 -10.23 -6.21 -13.19
CA ARG A 93 -11.40 -7.08 -13.40
C ARG A 93 -12.19 -6.74 -14.66
N ASN A 94 -12.35 -5.45 -14.95
CA ASN A 94 -13.02 -4.99 -16.15
C ASN A 94 -12.23 -5.36 -17.41
N SER A 95 -10.91 -5.45 -17.34
CA SER A 95 -10.04 -5.80 -18.49
C SER A 95 -9.92 -7.30 -18.74
N MET A 96 -10.24 -8.14 -17.76
CA MET A 96 -10.26 -9.59 -17.93
C MET A 96 -11.45 -10.01 -18.79
N PRO A 97 -11.26 -10.91 -19.79
CA PRO A 97 -12.39 -11.52 -20.47
C PRO A 97 -13.19 -12.30 -19.41
N SER A 98 -14.49 -12.02 -19.28
CA SER A 98 -15.37 -12.81 -18.41
C SER A 98 -15.36 -14.25 -18.92
N SER A 99 -14.50 -15.08 -18.33
CA SER A 99 -14.55 -16.52 -18.52
C SER A 99 -15.82 -17.00 -17.83
N ASN A 100 -16.91 -16.96 -18.57
CA ASN A 100 -18.16 -17.56 -18.17
C ASN A 100 -17.98 -19.09 -18.23
N GLY A 101 -17.44 -19.64 -17.15
CA GLY A 101 -17.08 -21.05 -17.06
C GLY A 101 -17.25 -21.61 -15.65
N GLY A 102 -18.46 -21.48 -15.08
CA GLY A 102 -19.00 -22.33 -14.00
C GLY A 102 -18.25 -22.38 -12.66
N PRO A 103 -18.89 -22.92 -11.60
CA PRO A 103 -18.22 -23.17 -10.33
C PRO A 103 -17.24 -24.34 -10.49
N GLN A 104 -15.96 -24.03 -10.66
CA GLN A 104 -14.90 -25.03 -10.57
C GLN A 104 -14.66 -25.34 -9.10
N THR A 105 -15.41 -26.30 -8.59
CA THR A 105 -15.01 -27.04 -7.39
C THR A 105 -13.66 -27.71 -7.69
N PRO A 106 -12.67 -27.65 -6.78
CA PRO A 106 -11.44 -28.44 -6.95
C PRO A 106 -11.80 -29.91 -6.74
N LYS A 107 -12.16 -30.60 -7.82
CA LYS A 107 -12.29 -32.06 -7.80
C LYS A 107 -10.89 -32.65 -7.96
N LEU A 108 -10.27 -32.97 -6.83
CA LEU A 108 -9.18 -33.95 -6.75
C LEU A 108 -9.67 -35.20 -7.49
N THR A 109 -9.06 -35.48 -8.63
CA THR A 109 -9.27 -36.71 -9.37
C THR A 109 -8.04 -37.57 -9.17
N ASP A 110 -8.18 -38.55 -8.27
CA ASP A 110 -7.42 -39.79 -8.29
C ASP A 110 -7.50 -40.39 -9.69
N GLU A 111 -6.37 -40.50 -10.39
CA GLU A 111 -6.23 -41.39 -11.54
C GLU A 111 -5.03 -42.32 -11.33
N ARG A 112 -5.35 -43.45 -10.70
CA ARG A 112 -4.55 -44.65 -10.55
C ARG A 112 -4.70 -45.51 -11.81
N ASN A 113 -3.66 -45.68 -12.63
CA ASN A 113 -3.11 -47.01 -12.99
C ASN A 113 -1.86 -47.01 -13.90
N SER A 114 -0.78 -47.58 -13.33
CA SER A 114 0.20 -48.57 -13.84
C SER A 114 0.87 -48.46 -15.21
N ALA A 115 2.20 -48.32 -15.16
CA ALA A 115 3.20 -49.37 -15.45
C ALA A 115 4.58 -48.81 -15.04
N GLY A 116 5.53 -49.44 -14.35
CA GLY A 116 5.76 -50.79 -13.84
C GLY A 116 7.28 -50.90 -13.66
N ARG A 117 7.78 -51.14 -12.43
CA ARG A 117 9.06 -51.84 -12.13
C ARG A 117 9.27 -51.97 -10.61
N ASN A 118 9.82 -53.12 -10.24
CA ASN A 118 9.71 -53.84 -8.97
C ASN A 118 10.39 -53.22 -7.73
N PRO A 119 9.97 -53.62 -6.51
CA PRO A 119 10.59 -53.28 -5.23
C PRO A 119 11.61 -54.35 -4.77
N VAL A 120 12.61 -53.96 -3.98
CA VAL A 120 13.43 -54.87 -3.16
C VAL A 120 13.68 -54.24 -1.77
N PRO A 121 13.70 -55.02 -0.67
CA PRO A 121 13.37 -54.54 0.68
C PRO A 121 14.57 -54.39 1.63
N VAL A 122 14.36 -53.53 2.65
CA VAL A 122 14.76 -53.68 4.08
C VAL A 122 16.25 -53.75 4.45
N GLN A 123 16.72 -52.78 5.24
CA GLN A 123 17.22 -53.04 6.59
C GLN A 123 17.34 -51.76 7.46
N HIS A 124 16.89 -51.91 8.69
CA HIS A 124 16.84 -50.93 9.78
C HIS A 124 18.23 -50.68 10.37
N GLN A 125 18.58 -49.44 10.79
CA GLN A 125 19.02 -49.22 12.17
C GLN A 125 19.00 -47.75 12.63
N GLN A 126 18.44 -47.62 13.83
CA GLN A 126 18.26 -46.51 14.75
C GLN A 126 19.59 -46.01 15.35
N LYS A 127 19.78 -44.68 15.50
CA LYS A 127 20.24 -44.04 16.76
C LYS A 127 20.30 -42.50 16.72
N GLN A 128 20.24 -41.99 17.94
CA GLN A 128 19.96 -40.63 18.41
C GLN A 128 21.14 -39.63 18.20
N GLN A 129 20.81 -38.33 18.30
CA GLN A 129 21.68 -37.14 18.38
C GLN A 129 22.72 -37.22 19.54
N PRO A 130 23.73 -36.32 19.76
CA PRO A 130 23.95 -34.96 19.20
C PRO A 130 25.44 -34.59 18.87
N LEU A 131 25.68 -33.31 18.50
CA LEU A 131 26.84 -32.44 18.85
C LEU A 131 27.68 -31.83 17.71
N SER A 132 27.64 -30.49 17.67
CA SER A 132 28.58 -29.42 17.24
C SER A 132 29.72 -29.62 16.22
N GLN A 133 29.68 -28.74 15.21
CA GLN A 133 30.74 -27.80 14.76
C GLN A 133 32.05 -28.33 14.12
N LYS A 134 32.18 -28.21 12.78
CA LYS A 134 33.31 -27.49 12.12
C LYS A 134 33.12 -27.30 10.59
N GLN A 135 33.95 -26.42 10.04
CA GLN A 135 33.82 -25.61 8.83
C GLN A 135 34.24 -26.27 7.49
N SER A 136 33.79 -25.61 6.40
CA SER A 136 34.39 -25.51 5.04
C SER A 136 34.15 -26.73 4.11
N THR A 137 33.55 -26.63 2.91
CA THR A 137 33.85 -25.75 1.76
C THR A 137 32.77 -25.89 0.65
N ALA A 138 32.74 -24.92 -0.27
CA ALA A 138 32.22 -24.97 -1.64
C ALA A 138 30.70 -24.80 -1.93
N GLY A 139 30.36 -23.57 -2.37
CA GLY A 139 29.55 -23.36 -3.58
C GLY A 139 28.04 -23.15 -3.41
N GLY A 140 27.58 -21.90 -3.60
CA GLY A 140 26.15 -21.64 -3.88
C GLY A 140 25.65 -20.25 -3.49
N VAL A 141 25.87 -19.28 -4.38
CA VAL A 141 25.03 -18.10 -4.68
C VAL A 141 24.17 -17.52 -3.55
N VAL A 142 24.57 -16.35 -3.03
CA VAL A 142 23.67 -15.47 -2.25
C VAL A 142 23.45 -14.19 -3.04
N VAL A 143 22.21 -14.00 -3.52
CA VAL A 143 21.73 -12.68 -3.97
C VAL A 143 21.46 -11.86 -2.72
N THR A 144 22.46 -11.11 -2.29
CA THR A 144 22.29 -10.07 -1.25
C THR A 144 22.13 -8.74 -1.99
N THR A 145 20.89 -8.37 -2.27
CA THR A 145 20.54 -6.98 -2.58
C THR A 145 20.55 -6.20 -1.26
N LYS A 146 21.74 -5.77 -0.85
CA LYS A 146 21.93 -4.89 0.31
C LYS A 146 22.04 -3.45 -0.20
N TRP A 147 20.94 -2.69 -0.18
CA TRP A 147 20.89 -1.25 -0.48
C TRP A 147 21.20 -0.38 0.75
N GLU A 148 22.19 -0.76 1.56
CA GLU A 148 22.66 0.06 2.69
C GLU A 148 24.18 0.06 2.72
N THR A 149 24.80 0.94 1.92
CA THR A 149 26.17 1.41 2.13
C THR A 149 26.36 2.77 1.44
N PHE A 150 25.79 3.82 2.04
CA PHE A 150 26.32 5.17 1.91
C PHE A 150 26.52 5.72 3.32
N ASP A 151 27.75 6.19 3.55
CA ASP A 151 28.30 6.82 4.75
C ASP A 151 28.50 5.96 6.01
N HIS A 152 29.65 5.27 6.04
CA HIS A 152 30.41 5.12 7.27
C HIS A 152 31.62 6.06 7.24
N ALA A 153 31.60 7.01 8.16
CA ALA A 153 32.68 7.94 8.49
C ALA A 153 33.98 7.23 8.92
N PRO A 154 35.16 7.79 8.64
CA PRO A 154 36.40 7.48 9.35
C PRO A 154 36.74 8.51 10.46
N PRO A 155 37.67 8.18 11.37
CA PRO A 155 37.60 8.59 12.78
C PRO A 155 38.39 9.85 13.17
N LEU A 156 37.87 10.47 14.25
CA LEU A 156 38.51 11.19 15.36
C LEU A 156 39.96 11.71 15.20
N ILE A 157 40.10 13.04 15.24
CA ILE A 157 41.24 13.77 15.83
C ILE A 157 40.69 14.95 16.68
N PRO A 158 41.21 15.20 17.89
CA PRO A 158 40.66 16.22 18.79
C PRO A 158 41.40 17.55 18.65
N TYR A 159 40.65 18.64 18.41
CA TYR A 159 41.10 19.99 18.75
C TYR A 159 39.91 20.95 18.93
N LEU A 160 39.80 21.42 20.17
CA LEU A 160 39.45 22.75 20.67
C LEU A 160 38.57 23.70 19.82
N SER A 161 37.41 23.99 20.41
CA SER A 161 36.53 25.17 20.33
C SER A 161 36.79 26.26 19.28
N THR A 162 35.76 26.59 18.51
CA THR A 162 35.43 27.99 18.17
C THR A 162 33.92 28.11 17.93
N SER A 163 33.26 28.95 18.73
CA SER A 163 31.87 29.37 18.51
C SER A 163 31.77 30.22 17.25
N ALA A 164 30.85 29.89 16.35
CA ALA A 164 30.41 30.79 15.29
C ALA A 164 28.89 30.69 15.12
N THR A 165 28.21 31.70 15.65
CA THR A 165 26.83 32.06 15.29
C THR A 165 26.78 32.53 13.85
N THR A 166 26.08 31.79 12.99
CA THR A 166 25.65 32.29 11.68
C THR A 166 24.15 32.08 11.55
N THR A 167 23.43 33.18 11.75
CA THR A 167 22.03 33.37 11.41
C THR A 167 21.90 33.59 9.91
N THR A 168 21.18 32.72 9.20
CA THR A 168 20.25 32.97 8.05
C THR A 168 19.98 31.65 7.30
N PRO A 169 18.93 31.53 6.46
CA PRO A 169 17.69 32.29 6.35
C PRO A 169 16.44 31.40 6.47
N ALA A 170 15.29 32.06 6.58
CA ALA A 170 13.97 31.45 6.65
C ALA A 170 13.64 30.60 5.41
N ASN A 171 13.50 29.29 5.58
CA ASN A 171 12.70 28.43 4.71
C ASN A 171 11.22 28.55 5.09
N LYS A 172 10.65 29.74 4.86
CA LYS A 172 9.19 29.95 4.92
C LYS A 172 8.60 29.48 3.59
N LEU A 173 8.37 28.17 3.46
CA LEU A 173 7.48 27.62 2.45
C LEU A 173 6.10 28.25 2.67
N THR A 174 5.81 29.26 1.87
CA THR A 174 4.54 29.97 1.88
C THR A 174 3.60 29.20 0.96
N TRP A 175 2.76 28.36 1.56
CA TRP A 175 1.62 27.70 0.91
C TRP A 175 0.46 28.68 0.71
N GLU A 176 0.78 29.87 0.22
CA GLU A 176 -0.25 30.78 -0.25
C GLU A 176 -0.95 30.09 -1.44
N PHE A 177 -2.26 29.94 -1.31
CA PHE A 177 -3.19 29.95 -2.44
C PHE A 177 -3.36 28.67 -3.28
N PHE A 178 -4.37 27.88 -2.91
CA PHE A 178 -5.33 27.37 -3.90
C PHE A 178 -6.62 28.18 -3.70
N GLU A 179 -6.79 29.23 -4.52
CA GLU A 179 -8.08 29.87 -4.78
C GLU A 179 -8.92 29.01 -5.74
#